data_AF-A0A497X881-F1
#
_entry.id   AF-A0A497X881-F1
#
_cell.length_a   1.000
_cell.length_b   1.000
_cell.length_c   1.000
_cell.angle_alpha   90.00
_cell.angle_beta   90.00
_cell.angle_gamma   90.00
#
_symmetry.space_group_name_H-M   'P 1'
#
loop_
_entity.id
_entity.type
_entity.pdbx_description
1 polymer ?
#
loop_
_entity_poly.entity_id
_entity_poly.type
_entity_poly.pdbx_seq_one_letter_code
_entity_poly.pdbx_strand_id
1 'polypeptide(L)'
;MISVPQTMRALLIGVFGIPLLNACTDKPHLTMEEKTRFVAELIAERSECNGHWVKLSVPAKDERDLSQSYEAAKAAHCLKPDV
;
A
#
# COMPACT_ATOMS: atom_id res chain seq x y z
N MET A 1 -26.29 24.36 -0.91
CA MET A 1 -27.03 24.71 -2.13
C MET A 1 -26.03 24.90 -3.26
N ILE A 2 -26.43 24.40 -4.42
CA ILE A 2 -25.67 24.24 -5.66
C ILE A 2 -25.31 25.60 -6.29
N SER A 3 -24.28 25.56 -7.16
CA SER A 3 -23.97 26.49 -8.26
C SER A 3 -23.31 27.83 -7.95
N VAL A 4 -22.05 27.95 -8.40
CA VAL A 4 -21.57 29.19 -9.03
C VAL A 4 -20.92 28.81 -10.38
N PRO A 5 -21.24 29.50 -11.49
CA PRO A 5 -21.18 28.94 -12.83
C PRO A 5 -19.89 29.28 -13.59
N GLN A 6 -19.69 28.45 -14.61
CA GLN A 6 -18.76 28.53 -15.73
C GLN A 6 -18.96 29.83 -16.55
N THR A 7 -17.90 30.61 -16.80
CA THR A 7 -17.75 31.50 -17.97
C THR A 7 -16.32 32.07 -18.00
N MET A 8 -15.40 31.39 -18.69
CA MET A 8 -14.97 31.78 -20.04
C MET A 8 -14.67 33.29 -20.16
N ARG A 9 -13.40 33.66 -19.98
CA ARG A 9 -12.74 34.72 -20.75
C ARG A 9 -11.26 34.78 -20.38
N ALA A 10 -10.45 34.06 -21.16
CA ALA A 10 -9.09 34.45 -21.55
C ALA A 10 -8.54 33.36 -22.48
N LEU A 11 -8.98 33.42 -23.74
CA LEU A 11 -8.23 32.84 -24.84
C LEU A 11 -6.96 33.70 -25.02
N LEU A 12 -5.85 33.05 -25.39
CA LEU A 12 -4.53 33.60 -25.80
C LEU A 12 -3.54 33.78 -24.65
N ILE A 13 -2.66 32.79 -24.41
CA ILE A 13 -1.18 32.80 -24.56
C ILE A 13 -0.78 31.30 -24.58
N GLY A 14 -0.40 30.72 -25.72
CA GLY A 14 1.00 30.62 -26.11
C GLY A 14 1.61 29.31 -25.61
N VAL A 15 1.81 28.38 -26.54
CA VAL A 15 2.82 27.30 -26.57
C VAL A 15 3.35 26.84 -25.21
N PHE A 16 2.83 25.73 -24.70
CA PHE A 16 3.57 24.58 -24.14
C PHE A 16 2.52 23.62 -23.57
N GLY A 17 1.93 22.81 -24.46
CA GLY A 17 0.97 21.78 -24.08
C GLY A 17 1.68 20.63 -23.35
N ILE A 18 1.97 20.82 -22.07
CA ILE A 18 2.20 19.72 -21.14
C ILE A 18 0.83 19.42 -20.55
N PRO A 19 0.10 18.38 -21.00
CA PRO A 19 -1.08 17.95 -20.28
C PRO A 19 -0.63 17.52 -18.89
N LEU A 20 -1.14 18.24 -17.89
CA LEU A 20 -0.99 17.99 -16.47
C LEU A 20 -1.24 16.50 -16.17
N LEU A 21 -0.16 15.75 -15.94
CA LEU A 21 -0.12 14.40 -15.36
C LEU A 21 -0.53 14.39 -13.88
N ASN A 22 -1.56 15.16 -13.50
CA ASN A 22 -1.93 15.34 -12.09
C ASN A 22 -3.15 14.49 -11.66
N ALA A 23 -3.33 13.34 -12.31
CA ALA A 23 -4.34 12.34 -11.92
C ALA A 23 -3.74 10.94 -11.70
N CYS A 24 -2.43 10.82 -11.53
CA CYS A 24 -1.77 9.54 -11.27
C CYS A 24 -1.18 9.50 -9.86
N THR A 25 -2.03 9.38 -8.85
CA THR A 25 -1.78 8.58 -7.63
C THR A 25 -2.84 8.99 -6.61
N ASP A 26 -4.07 8.54 -6.84
CA ASP A 26 -4.91 8.11 -5.71
C ASP A 26 -4.62 6.62 -5.55
N LYS A 27 -3.43 6.29 -5.02
CA LYS A 27 -3.19 4.92 -4.55
C LYS A 27 -3.95 4.84 -3.23
N PRO A 28 -4.94 3.96 -3.07
CA PRO A 28 -5.57 3.77 -1.78
C PRO A 28 -4.46 3.42 -0.79
N HIS A 29 -4.27 4.28 0.21
CA HIS A 29 -3.35 4.00 1.29
C HIS A 29 -3.91 2.79 2.04
N LEU A 30 -3.29 1.62 1.86
CA LEU A 30 -3.66 0.41 2.57
C LEU A 30 -3.66 0.68 4.07
N THR A 31 -4.72 0.26 4.73
CA THR A 31 -4.83 0.25 6.19
C THR A 31 -3.80 -0.70 6.80
N MET A 32 -3.48 -0.55 8.09
CA MET A 32 -2.56 -1.47 8.76
C MET A 32 -3.10 -2.90 8.80
N GLU A 33 -4.41 -3.07 8.90
CA GLU A 33 -5.05 -4.39 8.84
C GLU A 33 -4.75 -5.06 7.50
N GLU A 34 -4.97 -4.34 6.39
CA GLU A 34 -4.68 -4.86 5.04
C GLU A 34 -3.19 -5.14 4.86
N LYS A 35 -2.30 -4.23 5.25
CA LYS A 35 -0.86 -4.44 5.18
C LYS A 35 -0.43 -5.68 5.95
N THR A 36 -0.96 -5.87 7.16
CA THR A 36 -0.65 -7.04 8.00
C THR A 36 -1.13 -8.33 7.34
N ARG A 37 -2.35 -8.32 6.81
CA ARG A 37 -2.91 -9.45 6.06
C ARG A 37 -2.05 -9.81 4.86
N PHE A 38 -1.65 -8.83 4.04
CA PHE A 38 -0.80 -9.09 2.88
C PHE A 38 0.55 -9.70 3.28
N VAL A 39 1.17 -9.19 4.35
CA VAL A 39 2.43 -9.76 4.86
C VAL A 39 2.22 -11.19 5.39
N ALA A 40 1.08 -11.49 6.03
CA ALA A 40 0.73 -12.84 6.44
C ALA A 40 0.62 -13.81 5.25
N GLU A 41 0.11 -13.34 4.10
CA GLU A 41 0.01 -14.12 2.87
C GLU A 41 1.37 -14.44 2.23
N LEU A 42 2.41 -13.66 2.55
CA LEU A 42 3.79 -13.93 2.12
C LEU A 42 4.45 -15.06 2.92
N ILE A 43 3.88 -15.48 4.04
CA ILE A 43 4.45 -16.55 4.86
C ILE A 43 4.25 -17.90 4.17
N ALA A 44 5.32 -18.71 4.12
CA ALA A 44 5.29 -20.06 3.57
C ALA A 44 4.36 -20.96 4.40
N GLU A 45 3.58 -21.80 3.73
CA GLU A 45 2.66 -22.77 4.32
C GLU A 45 3.42 -24.02 4.83
N ARG A 46 4.40 -23.81 5.70
CA ARG A 46 5.16 -24.87 6.38
C ARG A 46 4.87 -24.82 7.87
N SER A 47 4.75 -25.98 8.52
CA SER A 47 4.45 -26.07 9.95
C SER A 47 5.44 -25.28 10.82
N GLU A 48 6.71 -25.23 10.42
CA GLU A 48 7.76 -24.45 11.10
C GLU A 48 7.53 -22.93 11.07
N CYS A 49 6.79 -22.43 10.08
CA CYS A 49 6.53 -21.00 9.86
C CYS A 49 5.19 -20.54 10.44
N ASN A 50 4.37 -21.45 10.95
CA ASN A 50 3.05 -21.16 11.49
C ASN A 50 3.08 -20.10 12.61
N GLY A 51 4.16 -20.06 13.40
CA GLY A 51 4.34 -19.03 14.44
C GLY A 51 4.38 -17.61 13.88
N HIS A 52 4.98 -17.41 12.71
CA HIS A 52 4.99 -16.11 12.03
C HIS A 52 3.61 -15.76 11.47
N TRP A 53 2.91 -16.74 10.91
CA TRP A 53 1.55 -16.55 10.40
C TRP A 53 0.57 -16.16 11.51
N VAL A 54 0.59 -16.86 12.65
CA VAL A 54 -0.24 -16.54 13.82
C VAL A 54 0.06 -15.14 14.34
N LYS A 55 1.34 -14.73 14.39
CA LYS A 55 1.71 -13.38 14.80
C LYS A 55 1.14 -12.30 13.87
N LEU A 56 1.15 -12.56 12.56
CA LEU A 56 0.63 -11.67 11.52
C LEU A 56 -0.89 -11.80 11.30
N SER A 57 -1.57 -12.73 11.99
CA SER A 57 -3.03 -12.86 11.99
C SER A 57 -3.70 -11.78 12.83
N VAL A 58 -2.93 -11.08 13.67
CA VAL A 58 -3.38 -9.92 14.43
C VAL A 58 -2.86 -8.66 13.74
N PRO A 59 -3.69 -7.64 13.49
CA PRO A 59 -3.24 -6.39 12.89
C PRO A 59 -2.07 -5.78 13.66
N ALA A 60 -0.99 -5.44 12.94
CA ALA A 60 0.15 -4.74 13.50
C ALA A 60 -0.26 -3.34 13.99
N LYS A 61 0.35 -2.89 15.08
CA LYS A 61 0.04 -1.59 15.70
C LYS A 61 0.53 -0.41 14.86
N ASP A 62 1.67 -0.59 14.22
CA ASP A 62 2.34 0.41 13.39
C ASP A 62 3.29 -0.26 12.39
N GLU A 63 3.84 0.53 11.45
CA GLU A 63 4.68 0.00 10.38
C GLU A 63 5.95 -0.67 10.90
N ARG A 64 6.49 -0.22 12.04
CA ARG A 64 7.72 -0.81 12.59
C ARG A 64 7.46 -2.22 13.10
N ASP A 65 6.34 -2.45 13.76
CA ASP A 65 5.94 -3.78 14.24
C ASP A 65 5.71 -4.75 13.08
N LEU A 66 5.10 -4.27 11.99
CA LEU A 66 4.91 -5.03 10.77
C LEU A 66 6.24 -5.37 10.09
N SER A 67 7.10 -4.37 9.88
CA SER A 67 8.42 -4.55 9.28
C SER A 67 9.30 -5.49 10.11
N GLN A 68 9.28 -5.39 11.44
CA GLN A 68 10.00 -6.33 12.30
C GLN A 68 9.51 -7.76 12.14
N SER A 69 8.19 -7.95 12.03
CA SER A 69 7.61 -9.28 11.85
C SER A 69 7.94 -9.88 10.47
N TYR A 70 7.95 -9.05 9.43
CA TYR A 70 8.39 -9.43 8.09
C TYR A 70 9.88 -9.81 8.05
N GLU A 71 10.76 -8.96 8.59
CA GLU A 71 12.22 -9.24 8.61
C GLU A 71 12.55 -10.47 9.45
N ALA A 72 11.82 -10.72 10.55
CA ALA A 72 11.95 -11.95 11.32
C ALA A 72 11.56 -13.19 10.51
N ALA A 73 10.45 -13.15 9.77
CA ALA A 73 10.04 -14.25 8.89
C ALA A 73 11.05 -14.47 7.74
N LYS A 74 11.57 -13.39 7.17
CA LYS A 74 12.62 -13.43 6.14
C LYS A 74 13.90 -14.08 6.64
N ALA A 75 14.39 -13.66 7.81
CA ALA A 75 15.58 -14.24 8.45
C ALA A 75 15.40 -15.72 8.80
N ALA A 76 14.16 -16.15 9.07
CA ALA A 76 13.80 -17.54 9.28
C ALA A 76 13.54 -18.34 8.00
N HIS A 77 13.76 -17.73 6.82
CA HIS A 77 13.46 -18.34 5.51
C HIS A 77 11.98 -18.77 5.37
N CYS A 78 11.10 -18.11 6.12
CA CYS A 78 9.67 -18.41 6.19
C CYS A 78 8.81 -17.60 5.24
N LEU A 79 9.41 -16.85 4.31
CA LEU A 79 8.68 -16.28 3.19
C LEU A 79 8.47 -17.32 2.09
N LYS A 80 7.38 -17.21 1.35
CA LYS A 80 7.15 -17.96 0.12
C LYS A 80 8.28 -17.68 -0.88
N PRO A 81 8.67 -18.66 -1.72
CA PRO A 81 9.82 -18.53 -2.62
C PRO A 81 9.59 -17.51 -3.76
N ASP A 82 8.33 -17.18 -4.06
CA ASP A 82 7.94 -16.22 -5.12
C ASP A 82 7.92 -14.74 -4.64
N VAL A 83 8.43 -14.46 -3.45
CA VAL A 83 8.39 -13.13 -2.78
C VAL A 83 9.72 -12.39 -2.92
#